data_AF-A0A535RMV7-F1
#
_entry.id   AF-A0A535RMV7-F1
#
_cell.length_a   1.000
_cell.length_b   1.000
_cell.length_c   1.000
_cell.angle_alpha   90.00
_cell.angle_beta   90.00
_cell.angle_gamma   90.00
#
_symmetry.space_group_name_H-M   'P 1'
#
loop_
_entity.id
_entity.type
_entity.pdbx_description
1 polymer ?
#
loop_
_entity_poly.entity_id
_entity_poly.type
_entity_poly.pdbx_seq_one_letter_code
_entity_poly.pdbx_strand_id
1 'polypeptide(L)'
;MIHYDKEAIPEKTVQFTCRLRRLGTWDEQHRSQVDGAAAPLGDGHGRIAHLALIYSQLEDQGVQLGAAAIASAMLFANSGRYMSFKGLLDMISKDLQPFLPHHPVENQASGSSLQPRRDPGFKTNITVQQQPATPDMFQQLEDDVAGYVCHNEMRERVRSFVLDAILRLACRDDVDGIVLNTHSNGTVVAIDVLRTLPPFAARKVLALVTAGSPLRKYIDFFTWGQHLATIPRIGRWINFYDEQDPVGDPLAPAACWQRGTPPTDLTGLFKALDPNTGVISNLEIKDRVVDNITNSTGGGLQAHNYWDNEIDFVRPLAALLKEIAG
;
A
#
# COMPACT_ATOMS: atom_id res chain seq x y z
N MET A 1 -1.25 -25.30 38.80
CA MET A 1 -2.51 -24.53 38.83
C MET A 1 -2.10 -23.07 38.79
N ILE A 2 -1.98 -22.51 37.58
CA ILE A 2 -1.51 -21.13 37.38
C ILE A 2 -2.76 -20.27 37.32
N HIS A 3 -2.96 -19.45 38.37
CA HIS A 3 -3.93 -18.38 38.37
C HIS A 3 -3.53 -17.36 37.30
N TYR A 4 -4.35 -17.21 36.26
CA TYR A 4 -4.31 -16.02 35.42
C TYR A 4 -5.06 -14.92 36.15
N ASP A 5 -4.31 -13.99 36.71
CA ASP A 5 -4.83 -12.73 37.22
C ASP A 5 -5.40 -11.93 36.04
N LYS A 6 -6.58 -11.33 36.24
CA LYS A 6 -7.22 -10.43 35.29
C LYS A 6 -6.48 -9.10 35.29
N GLU A 7 -5.27 -9.07 34.76
CA GLU A 7 -4.56 -7.80 34.55
C GLU A 7 -5.25 -7.00 33.45
N ALA A 8 -5.40 -5.70 33.72
CA ALA A 8 -6.04 -4.73 32.84
C ALA A 8 -5.37 -4.75 31.46
N ILE A 9 -6.15 -5.11 30.44
CA ILE A 9 -5.73 -5.03 29.04
C ILE A 9 -5.34 -3.57 28.77
N PRO A 10 -4.12 -3.26 28.30
CA PRO A 10 -3.68 -1.90 28.03
C PRO A 10 -4.68 -1.19 27.12
N GLU A 11 -4.99 0.08 27.41
CA GLU A 11 -6.01 0.87 26.70
C GLU A 11 -5.81 0.89 25.17
N LYS A 12 -4.55 0.85 24.72
CA LYS A 12 -4.16 0.72 23.30
C LYS A 12 -4.57 -0.63 22.68
N THR A 13 -4.45 -1.73 23.43
CA THR A 13 -4.87 -3.07 23.02
C THR A 13 -6.40 -3.19 22.99
N VAL A 14 -7.11 -2.50 23.88
CA VAL A 14 -8.58 -2.38 23.87
C VAL A 14 -9.07 -1.62 22.64
N GLN A 15 -8.42 -0.50 22.27
CA GLN A 15 -8.77 0.23 21.04
C GLN A 15 -8.53 -0.59 19.77
N PHE A 16 -7.43 -1.36 19.73
CA PHE A 16 -7.05 -2.19 18.60
C PHE A 16 -8.06 -3.33 18.36
N THR A 17 -8.42 -4.06 19.42
CA THR A 17 -9.43 -5.12 19.36
C THR A 17 -10.81 -4.57 19.04
N CYS A 18 -11.19 -3.39 19.56
CA CYS A 18 -12.45 -2.73 19.21
C CYS A 18 -12.57 -2.38 17.72
N ARG A 19 -11.48 -1.96 17.05
CA ARG A 19 -11.51 -1.66 15.61
C ARG A 19 -11.70 -2.91 14.74
N LEU A 20 -11.13 -4.03 15.15
CA LEU A 20 -11.22 -5.30 14.41
C LEU A 20 -12.50 -6.11 14.71
N ARG A 21 -13.29 -5.74 15.72
CA ARG A 21 -14.60 -6.37 16.01
C ARG A 21 -15.56 -6.32 14.82
N ARG A 22 -15.42 -5.34 13.92
CA ARG A 22 -16.20 -5.27 12.67
C ARG A 22 -15.91 -6.44 11.71
N LEU A 23 -14.82 -7.16 11.91
CA LEU A 23 -14.47 -8.37 11.16
C LEU A 23 -14.91 -9.64 11.87
N GLY A 24 -15.60 -9.52 13.01
CA GLY A 24 -15.96 -10.64 13.88
C GLY A 24 -15.01 -10.81 15.06
N THR A 25 -15.32 -11.76 15.93
CA THR A 25 -14.54 -12.10 17.12
C THR A 25 -14.03 -13.53 17.02
N TRP A 26 -12.79 -13.77 17.45
CA TRP A 26 -12.26 -15.12 17.59
C TRP A 26 -13.15 -15.93 18.54
N ASP A 27 -13.53 -17.13 18.13
CA ASP A 27 -14.22 -18.07 19.03
C ASP A 27 -13.23 -18.55 20.11
N GLU A 28 -13.60 -18.35 21.38
CA GLU A 28 -12.78 -18.76 22.53
C GLU A 28 -12.64 -20.29 22.63
N GLN A 29 -13.63 -21.03 22.13
CA GLN A 29 -13.65 -22.49 22.12
C GLN A 29 -12.94 -23.06 20.89
N HIS A 30 -13.06 -22.39 19.73
CA HIS A 30 -12.43 -22.78 18.47
C HIS A 30 -11.54 -21.66 17.94
N ARG A 31 -10.29 -21.62 18.40
CA ARG A 31 -9.30 -20.57 18.03
C ARG A 31 -8.95 -20.48 16.53
N SER A 32 -9.48 -21.37 15.70
CA SER A 32 -9.37 -21.34 14.25
C SER A 32 -10.61 -20.79 13.54
N GLN A 33 -11.62 -20.34 14.28
CA GLN A 33 -12.89 -19.84 13.74
C GLN A 33 -13.15 -18.42 14.23
N VAL A 34 -13.78 -17.62 13.37
CA VAL A 34 -14.25 -16.28 13.69
C VAL A 34 -15.76 -16.24 13.62
N ASP A 35 -16.37 -15.83 14.72
CA ASP A 35 -17.81 -15.53 14.77
C ASP A 35 -18.05 -14.15 14.12
N GLY A 36 -18.70 -14.19 12.96
CA GLY A 36 -19.14 -13.04 12.19
C GLY A 36 -20.59 -12.64 12.39
N ALA A 37 -21.38 -13.34 13.22
CA ALA A 37 -22.83 -13.18 13.29
C ALA A 37 -23.26 -11.76 13.72
N ALA A 38 -22.52 -11.17 14.67
CA ALA A 38 -22.73 -9.79 15.12
C ALA A 38 -21.97 -8.74 14.28
N ALA A 39 -21.29 -9.17 13.22
CA ALA A 39 -20.41 -8.36 12.39
C ALA A 39 -20.53 -8.74 10.90
N PRO A 40 -21.71 -8.53 10.28
CA PRO A 40 -21.89 -8.81 8.86
C PRO A 40 -20.99 -7.90 8.01
N LEU A 41 -20.33 -8.48 7.00
CA LEU A 41 -19.41 -7.75 6.12
C LEU A 41 -20.15 -6.93 5.04
N GLY A 42 -21.42 -7.25 4.78
CA GLY A 42 -22.27 -6.57 3.81
C GLY A 42 -23.75 -6.72 4.17
N ASP A 43 -24.61 -6.23 3.29
CA ASP A 43 -26.07 -6.28 3.43
C ASP A 43 -26.69 -7.63 2.99
N GLY A 44 -25.86 -8.59 2.56
CA GLY A 44 -26.28 -9.90 2.06
C GLY A 44 -26.75 -9.89 0.59
N HIS A 45 -26.76 -8.74 -0.09
CA HIS A 45 -27.16 -8.61 -1.49
C HIS A 45 -25.98 -8.61 -2.46
N GLY A 46 -24.78 -8.23 -1.97
CA GLY A 46 -23.54 -8.24 -2.74
C GLY A 46 -22.67 -9.48 -2.51
N ARG A 47 -21.92 -9.89 -3.53
CA ARG A 47 -20.86 -10.92 -3.42
C ARG A 47 -19.51 -10.36 -2.97
N ILE A 48 -19.37 -9.04 -2.96
CA ILE A 48 -18.13 -8.35 -2.64
C ILE A 48 -18.39 -7.41 -1.48
N ALA A 49 -17.61 -7.56 -0.42
CA ALA A 49 -17.53 -6.60 0.68
C ALA A 49 -16.18 -5.87 0.62
N HIS A 50 -16.20 -4.54 0.64
CA HIS A 50 -14.97 -3.74 0.67
C HIS A 50 -14.65 -3.30 2.10
N LEU A 51 -13.44 -3.64 2.55
CA LEU A 51 -12.92 -3.29 3.88
C LEU A 51 -11.73 -2.36 3.73
N ALA A 52 -11.92 -1.09 4.08
CA ALA A 52 -10.82 -0.13 4.13
C ALA A 52 -10.07 -0.25 5.46
N LEU A 53 -8.81 -0.68 5.40
CA LEU A 53 -7.92 -0.71 6.56
C LEU A 53 -7.19 0.64 6.68
N ILE A 54 -7.67 1.50 7.58
CA ILE A 54 -7.08 2.82 7.83
C ILE A 54 -6.24 2.76 9.10
N TYR A 55 -4.91 2.85 8.96
CA TYR A 55 -3.97 2.93 10.08
C TYR A 55 -3.49 4.39 10.24
N SER A 56 -4.01 5.08 11.26
CA SER A 56 -3.89 6.53 11.42
C SER A 56 -2.86 6.98 12.45
N GLN A 57 -1.89 6.12 12.81
CA GLN A 57 -0.93 6.40 13.89
C GLN A 57 0.53 6.43 13.41
N LEU A 58 0.78 6.41 12.10
CA LEU A 58 2.14 6.64 11.59
C LEU A 58 2.62 8.06 11.91
N GLU A 59 1.70 9.02 11.99
CA GLU A 59 1.97 10.47 11.96
C GLU A 59 2.22 11.08 13.35
N ASP A 60 1.97 10.35 14.45
CA ASP A 60 2.06 10.87 15.84
C ASP A 60 3.51 10.97 16.36
N GLN A 61 4.50 10.52 15.58
CA GLN A 61 5.92 10.71 15.90
C GLN A 61 6.49 11.78 14.98
N GLY A 62 6.53 13.03 15.45
CA GLY A 62 7.01 14.17 14.67
C GLY A 62 8.39 13.94 14.04
N VAL A 63 8.70 14.72 13.00
CA VAL A 63 9.92 14.64 12.16
C VAL A 63 11.17 14.28 12.98
N GLN A 64 11.62 13.04 12.86
CA GLN A 64 12.85 12.58 13.50
C GLN A 64 13.99 12.66 12.50
N LEU A 65 15.00 13.48 12.81
CA LEU A 65 16.17 13.81 11.97
C LEU A 65 16.89 12.58 11.35
N GLY A 66 16.77 11.39 11.94
CA GLY A 66 17.35 10.15 11.39
C GLY A 66 16.61 9.57 10.18
N ALA A 67 15.28 9.67 10.14
CA ALA A 67 14.46 9.20 9.02
C ALA A 67 14.63 10.10 7.79
N ALA A 68 14.63 11.42 8.01
CA ALA A 68 14.90 12.41 6.98
C ALA A 68 16.30 12.27 6.35
N ALA A 69 17.31 11.86 7.13
CA ALA A 69 18.66 11.61 6.62
C ALA A 69 18.73 10.35 5.73
N ILE A 70 17.97 9.30 6.06
CA ILE A 70 17.86 8.09 5.24
C ILE A 70 17.09 8.39 3.95
N ALA A 71 15.95 9.08 4.04
CA ALA A 71 15.19 9.56 2.89
C ALA A 71 16.03 10.46 1.95
N SER A 72 16.79 11.40 2.52
CA SER A 72 17.72 12.24 1.76
C SER A 72 18.81 11.40 1.07
N ALA A 73 19.36 10.38 1.74
CA ALA A 73 20.32 9.46 1.13
C ALA A 73 19.68 8.63 -0.01
N MET A 74 18.39 8.27 0.10
CA MET A 74 17.61 7.64 -0.97
C MET A 74 17.42 8.56 -2.17
N LEU A 75 17.27 9.87 -1.96
CA LEU A 75 17.17 10.86 -3.04
C LEU A 75 18.52 11.04 -3.78
N PHE A 76 19.61 11.19 -3.01
CA PHE A 76 20.94 11.50 -3.56
C PHE A 76 21.62 10.29 -4.23
N ALA A 77 21.45 9.07 -3.72
CA ALA A 77 22.10 7.88 -4.28
C ALA A 77 21.46 7.39 -5.60
N ASN A 78 20.27 7.90 -5.94
CA ASN A 78 19.36 7.19 -6.84
C ASN A 78 18.75 8.03 -7.97
N SER A 79 19.08 9.32 -8.00
CA SER A 79 18.80 10.24 -9.11
C SER A 79 19.39 9.80 -10.46
N GLY A 80 20.26 8.79 -10.47
CA GLY A 80 20.80 8.16 -11.69
C GLY A 80 20.21 6.80 -12.08
N ARG A 81 19.41 6.14 -11.23
CA ARG A 81 18.90 4.76 -11.46
C ARG A 81 17.38 4.63 -11.62
N TYR A 82 16.59 5.54 -11.01
CA TYR A 82 15.12 5.41 -10.99
C TYR A 82 14.39 6.69 -11.43
N MET A 83 15.05 7.84 -11.39
CA MET A 83 14.61 9.05 -12.08
C MET A 83 15.63 9.35 -13.16
N SER A 84 15.20 9.56 -14.41
CA SER A 84 16.07 10.28 -15.34
C SER A 84 16.06 11.75 -14.90
N PHE A 85 17.21 12.44 -14.96
CA PHE A 85 17.29 13.89 -14.72
C PHE A 85 16.24 14.68 -15.54
N LYS A 86 15.87 14.14 -16.70
CA LYS A 86 14.79 14.63 -17.56
C LYS A 86 13.39 14.48 -16.94
N GLY A 87 13.09 13.34 -16.28
CA GLY A 87 11.81 13.12 -15.60
C GLY A 87 11.60 14.01 -14.37
N LEU A 88 12.68 14.30 -13.63
CA LEU A 88 12.65 15.28 -12.54
C LEU A 88 12.41 16.71 -13.07
N LEU A 89 13.08 17.09 -14.17
CA LEU A 89 12.88 18.40 -14.82
C LEU A 89 11.50 18.53 -15.49
N ASP A 90 10.97 17.47 -16.10
CA ASP A 90 9.61 17.45 -16.67
C ASP A 90 8.56 17.56 -15.57
N MET A 91 8.73 16.86 -14.43
CA MET A 91 7.85 16.99 -13.28
C MET A 91 7.89 18.41 -12.71
N ILE A 92 9.09 18.95 -12.45
CA ILE A 92 9.27 20.32 -11.96
C ILE A 92 8.69 21.34 -12.96
N SER A 93 8.87 21.15 -14.26
CA SER A 93 8.37 22.10 -15.27
C SER A 93 6.85 22.04 -15.45
N LYS A 94 6.23 20.86 -15.35
CA LYS A 94 4.76 20.68 -15.38
C LYS A 94 4.09 21.18 -14.11
N ASP A 95 4.73 20.99 -12.95
CA ASP A 95 4.24 21.51 -11.65
C ASP A 95 4.50 23.02 -11.48
N LEU A 96 5.49 23.59 -12.19
CA LEU A 96 5.74 25.04 -12.23
C LEU A 96 4.94 25.77 -13.33
N GLN A 97 4.38 25.05 -14.30
CA GLN A 97 3.58 25.62 -15.38
C GLN A 97 2.39 26.48 -14.91
N PRO A 98 1.71 26.17 -13.79
CA PRO A 98 0.66 27.03 -13.21
C PRO A 98 1.17 28.38 -12.66
N PHE A 99 2.49 28.57 -12.52
CA PHE A 99 3.10 29.80 -12.00
C PHE A 99 3.58 30.76 -13.11
N LEU A 100 3.40 30.40 -14.39
CA LEU A 100 3.60 31.33 -15.49
C LEU A 100 2.42 32.32 -15.53
N PRO A 101 2.66 33.63 -15.37
CA PRO A 101 1.59 34.59 -15.25
C PRO A 101 0.99 34.83 -16.64
N HIS A 102 -0.04 34.10 -17.04
CA HIS A 102 -1.09 34.52 -18.00
C HIS A 102 -2.21 33.48 -18.05
N HIS A 103 -3.30 33.73 -17.31
CA HIS A 103 -4.72 33.65 -17.70
C HIS A 103 -5.60 33.45 -16.45
N PRO A 104 -6.72 34.20 -16.29
CA PRO A 104 -7.63 34.01 -15.18
C PRO A 104 -8.40 32.71 -15.41
N VAL A 105 -8.00 31.62 -14.76
CA VAL A 105 -8.76 30.37 -14.77
C VAL A 105 -9.87 30.47 -13.74
N GLU A 106 -11.07 30.54 -14.28
CA GLU A 106 -12.37 30.44 -13.64
C GLU A 106 -12.42 29.27 -12.65
N ASN A 107 -13.00 29.53 -11.47
CA ASN A 107 -13.18 28.57 -10.38
C ASN A 107 -13.84 27.25 -10.85
N GLN A 108 -13.05 26.21 -11.11
CA GLN A 108 -13.53 24.83 -11.01
C GLN A 108 -12.92 24.18 -9.78
N ALA A 109 -13.72 24.14 -8.72
CA ALA A 109 -13.48 23.36 -7.53
C ALA A 109 -13.60 21.85 -7.87
N SER A 110 -12.53 21.26 -8.36
CA SER A 110 -12.35 19.81 -8.44
C SER A 110 -11.18 19.44 -7.54
N GLY A 111 -11.45 19.25 -6.25
CA GLY A 111 -10.43 18.86 -5.27
C GLY A 111 -9.95 17.44 -5.55
N SER A 112 -8.64 17.24 -5.66
CA SER A 112 -7.99 15.92 -5.67
C SER A 112 -8.53 15.04 -4.54
N SER A 113 -8.79 13.76 -4.80
CA SER A 113 -9.14 12.80 -3.74
C SER A 113 -7.96 12.43 -2.83
N LEU A 114 -6.71 12.67 -3.30
CA LEU A 114 -5.53 12.63 -2.44
C LEU A 114 -5.43 13.93 -1.65
N GLN A 115 -6.10 13.98 -0.49
CA GLN A 115 -5.93 15.05 0.48
C GLN A 115 -5.34 14.52 1.79
N PRO A 116 -4.38 15.25 2.39
CA PRO A 116 -4.00 15.02 3.77
C PRO A 116 -5.23 15.11 4.68
N ARG A 117 -5.29 14.24 5.69
CA ARG A 117 -6.43 14.16 6.61
C ARG A 117 -6.60 15.46 7.41
N ARG A 118 -7.84 15.84 7.73
CA ARG A 118 -8.16 17.09 8.47
C ARG A 118 -9.12 16.91 9.66
N ASP A 119 -9.30 15.69 10.15
CA ASP A 119 -10.31 15.39 11.17
C ASP A 119 -10.02 16.04 12.55
N PRO A 120 -11.04 16.45 13.32
CA PRO A 120 -10.84 17.05 14.65
C PRO A 120 -10.09 16.12 15.61
N GLY A 121 -9.01 16.64 16.23
CA GLY A 121 -8.09 15.86 17.07
C GLY A 121 -6.79 15.46 16.38
N PHE A 122 -6.69 15.69 15.07
CA PHE A 122 -5.46 15.61 14.29
C PHE A 122 -4.58 16.84 14.53
N LYS A 123 -3.32 16.63 14.92
CA LYS A 123 -2.31 17.70 15.03
C LYS A 123 -1.33 17.58 13.88
N THR A 124 -1.62 18.26 12.77
CA THR A 124 -0.57 18.60 11.82
C THR A 124 0.34 19.63 12.47
N ASN A 125 1.65 19.35 12.54
CA ASN A 125 2.64 20.34 12.99
C ASN A 125 2.89 21.45 11.94
N ILE A 126 2.14 21.46 10.84
CA ILE A 126 2.32 22.40 9.74
C ILE A 126 0.95 22.99 9.37
N THR A 127 0.87 24.32 9.43
CA THR A 127 -0.29 25.11 9.00
C THR A 127 -0.52 24.91 7.49
N VAL A 128 -1.46 24.04 7.12
CA VAL A 128 -1.84 23.82 5.71
C VAL A 128 -2.75 24.97 5.26
N GLN A 129 -2.16 26.06 4.76
CA GLN A 129 -2.84 26.88 3.76
C GLN A 129 -2.88 26.10 2.45
N GLN A 130 -4.02 26.17 1.73
CA GLN A 130 -4.20 25.57 0.40
C GLN A 130 -3.09 26.07 -0.54
N GLN A 131 -2.03 25.29 -0.70
CA GLN A 131 -0.95 25.53 -1.66
C GLN A 131 -0.72 24.26 -2.48
N PRO A 132 -0.34 24.39 -3.76
CA PRO A 132 -0.06 23.26 -4.65
C PRO A 132 1.14 22.45 -4.12
N ALA A 133 1.22 21.17 -4.49
CA ALA A 133 2.16 20.21 -3.90
C ALA A 133 3.60 20.76 -3.84
N THR A 134 4.06 21.01 -2.62
CA THR A 134 5.44 21.41 -2.34
C THR A 134 6.32 20.18 -2.16
N PRO A 135 7.65 20.33 -2.24
CA PRO A 135 8.62 19.32 -1.80
C PRO A 135 8.32 18.70 -0.43
N ASP A 136 7.57 19.39 0.45
CA ASP A 136 7.16 18.89 1.76
C ASP A 136 6.20 17.69 1.70
N MET A 137 5.38 17.55 0.65
CA MET A 137 4.51 16.37 0.49
C MET A 137 5.29 15.11 0.12
N PHE A 138 6.34 15.26 -0.69
CA PHE A 138 7.28 14.18 -0.99
C PHE A 138 8.07 13.79 0.26
N GLN A 139 8.52 14.79 1.02
CA GLN A 139 9.21 14.58 2.27
C GLN A 139 8.31 13.90 3.32
N GLN A 140 7.02 14.22 3.36
CA GLN A 140 6.05 13.54 4.23
C GLN A 140 5.79 12.09 3.78
N LEU A 141 5.68 11.83 2.47
CA LEU A 141 5.54 10.48 1.95
C LEU A 141 6.78 9.63 2.26
N GLU A 142 7.97 10.21 2.09
CA GLU A 142 9.27 9.62 2.43
C GLU A 142 9.42 9.37 3.93
N ASP A 143 9.02 10.32 4.77
CA ASP A 143 9.05 10.22 6.23
C ASP A 143 8.10 9.11 6.73
N ASP A 144 6.93 8.92 6.11
CA ASP A 144 6.01 7.83 6.43
C ASP A 144 6.58 6.45 6.04
N VAL A 145 7.28 6.35 4.91
CA VAL A 145 7.90 5.08 4.52
C VAL A 145 9.14 4.76 5.38
N ALA A 146 9.97 5.76 5.64
CA ALA A 146 11.09 5.65 6.55
C ALA A 146 10.58 5.31 7.97
N GLY A 147 9.45 5.85 8.39
CA GLY A 147 8.79 5.51 9.66
C GLY A 147 8.39 4.03 9.75
N TYR A 148 7.77 3.46 8.70
CA TYR A 148 7.41 2.04 8.70
C TYR A 148 8.63 1.12 8.63
N VAL A 149 9.65 1.46 7.83
CA VAL A 149 10.80 0.58 7.62
C VAL A 149 11.87 0.72 8.70
N CYS A 150 12.06 1.91 9.25
CA CYS A 150 13.09 2.18 10.25
C CYS A 150 12.62 1.98 11.70
N HIS A 151 11.31 1.99 11.99
CA HIS A 151 10.79 1.81 13.35
C HIS A 151 10.11 0.45 13.51
N ASN A 152 10.85 -0.52 14.03
CA ASN A 152 10.36 -1.88 14.27
C ASN A 152 9.05 -1.92 15.09
N GLU A 153 8.87 -1.07 16.11
CA GLU A 153 7.63 -1.07 16.89
C GLU A 153 6.41 -0.65 16.07
N MET A 154 6.57 0.36 15.21
CA MET A 154 5.50 0.85 14.36
C MET A 154 5.17 -0.17 13.28
N ARG A 155 6.21 -0.70 12.64
CA ARG A 155 6.13 -1.80 11.69
C ARG A 155 5.34 -2.96 12.28
N GLU A 156 5.74 -3.43 13.46
CA GLU A 156 5.11 -4.56 14.13
C GLU A 156 3.65 -4.28 14.49
N ARG A 157 3.32 -3.06 14.91
CA ARG A 157 1.94 -2.68 15.20
C ARG A 157 1.05 -2.72 13.96
N VAL A 158 1.48 -2.09 12.87
CA VAL A 158 0.72 -2.05 11.60
C VAL A 158 0.66 -3.43 10.98
N ARG A 159 1.78 -4.16 10.95
CA ARG A 159 1.84 -5.55 10.48
C ARG A 159 0.91 -6.46 11.26
N SER A 160 0.92 -6.40 12.59
CA SER A 160 0.04 -7.22 13.44
C SER A 160 -1.44 -6.87 13.20
N PHE A 161 -1.76 -5.60 12.93
CA PHE A 161 -3.13 -5.16 12.67
C PHE A 161 -3.67 -5.76 11.38
N VAL A 162 -2.90 -5.60 10.30
CA VAL A 162 -3.27 -6.11 8.98
C VAL A 162 -3.25 -7.64 8.97
N LEU A 163 -2.31 -8.27 9.68
CA LEU A 163 -2.26 -9.71 9.85
C LEU A 163 -3.51 -10.24 10.56
N ASP A 164 -3.91 -9.69 11.71
CA ASP A 164 -5.11 -10.13 12.43
C ASP A 164 -6.38 -9.89 11.57
N ALA A 165 -6.45 -8.79 10.82
CA ALA A 165 -7.55 -8.54 9.90
C ALA A 165 -7.66 -9.62 8.81
N ILE A 166 -6.55 -9.96 8.15
CA ILE A 166 -6.53 -10.99 7.10
C ILE A 166 -6.82 -12.37 7.69
N LEU A 167 -6.26 -12.71 8.86
CA LEU A 167 -6.51 -13.98 9.53
C LEU A 167 -7.99 -14.12 9.91
N ARG A 168 -8.61 -13.06 10.42
CA ARG A 168 -10.05 -13.10 10.73
C ARG A 168 -10.88 -13.37 9.50
N LEU A 169 -10.61 -12.67 8.41
CA LEU A 169 -11.31 -12.89 7.14
C LEU A 169 -11.07 -14.31 6.59
N ALA A 170 -9.86 -14.85 6.71
CA ALA A 170 -9.55 -16.19 6.24
C ALA A 170 -10.23 -17.31 7.06
N CYS A 171 -10.52 -17.03 8.35
CA CYS A 171 -11.18 -17.95 9.30
C CYS A 171 -12.69 -17.77 9.39
N ARG A 172 -13.27 -16.91 8.55
CA ARG A 172 -14.73 -16.73 8.44
C ARG A 172 -15.31 -17.70 7.42
N ASP A 173 -16.38 -18.38 7.81
CA ASP A 173 -17.08 -19.34 6.94
C ASP A 173 -17.86 -18.65 5.81
N ASP A 174 -18.25 -17.38 6.00
CA ASP A 174 -18.95 -16.54 5.02
C ASP A 174 -18.00 -15.78 4.08
N VAL A 175 -16.70 -16.09 4.08
CA VAL A 175 -15.69 -15.46 3.22
C VAL A 175 -15.00 -16.50 2.35
N ASP A 176 -15.33 -16.52 1.06
CA ASP A 176 -14.74 -17.46 0.11
C ASP A 176 -13.29 -17.11 -0.27
N GLY A 177 -12.98 -15.81 -0.36
CA GLY A 177 -11.67 -15.32 -0.74
C GLY A 177 -11.43 -13.85 -0.42
N ILE A 178 -10.17 -13.45 -0.50
CA ILE A 178 -9.66 -12.15 -0.12
C ILE A 178 -8.89 -11.57 -1.31
N VAL A 179 -9.20 -10.32 -1.67
CA VAL A 179 -8.41 -9.52 -2.60
C VAL A 179 -7.76 -8.39 -1.82
N LEU A 180 -6.43 -8.33 -1.84
CA LEU A 180 -5.67 -7.24 -1.23
C LEU A 180 -5.53 -6.14 -2.25
N ASN A 181 -6.13 -4.98 -1.99
CA ASN A 181 -6.04 -3.80 -2.83
C ASN A 181 -5.21 -2.73 -2.11
N THR A 182 -4.03 -2.43 -2.64
CA THR A 182 -2.97 -1.72 -1.91
C THR A 182 -2.38 -0.61 -2.76
N HIS A 183 -2.08 0.53 -2.14
CA HIS A 183 -1.53 1.71 -2.79
C HIS A 183 -0.35 2.24 -2.01
N SER A 184 0.69 2.70 -2.73
CA SER A 184 1.87 3.34 -2.15
C SER A 184 2.49 2.49 -1.03
N ASN A 185 2.69 3.03 0.18
CA ASN A 185 3.21 2.28 1.33
C ASN A 185 2.39 1.05 1.74
N GLY A 186 1.10 1.04 1.44
CA GLY A 186 0.24 -0.12 1.69
C GLY A 186 0.74 -1.38 0.97
N THR A 187 1.46 -1.24 -0.15
CA THR A 187 2.04 -2.38 -0.88
C THR A 187 3.18 -3.02 -0.09
N VAL A 188 4.01 -2.21 0.59
CA VAL A 188 5.09 -2.67 1.46
C VAL A 188 4.54 -3.42 2.66
N VAL A 189 3.51 -2.85 3.32
CA VAL A 189 2.82 -3.49 4.44
C VAL A 189 2.20 -4.82 4.01
N ALA A 190 1.53 -4.85 2.86
CA ALA A 190 0.89 -6.07 2.36
C ALA A 190 1.90 -7.19 2.09
N ILE A 191 3.03 -6.89 1.45
CA ILE A 191 4.10 -7.88 1.26
C ILE A 191 4.65 -8.35 2.59
N ASP A 192 4.91 -7.44 3.54
CA ASP A 192 5.42 -7.79 4.86
C ASP A 192 4.49 -8.75 5.62
N VAL A 193 3.17 -8.53 5.51
CA VAL A 193 2.14 -9.40 6.10
C VAL A 193 2.02 -10.73 5.36
N LEU A 194 1.95 -10.71 4.02
CA LEU A 194 1.82 -11.92 3.19
C LEU A 194 2.92 -12.94 3.50
N ARG A 195 4.15 -12.48 3.74
CA ARG A 195 5.29 -13.33 4.12
C ARG A 195 5.09 -14.12 5.41
N THR A 196 4.20 -13.65 6.27
CA THR A 196 3.91 -14.25 7.58
C THR A 196 2.60 -15.04 7.59
N LEU A 197 1.85 -15.05 6.49
CA LEU A 197 0.59 -15.74 6.45
C LEU A 197 0.79 -17.27 6.54
N PRO A 198 0.03 -17.95 7.42
CA PRO A 198 -0.02 -19.40 7.41
C PRO A 198 -0.64 -19.90 6.08
N PRO A 199 -0.29 -21.12 5.63
CA PRO A 199 -0.74 -21.64 4.33
C PRO A 199 -2.26 -21.62 4.11
N PHE A 200 -3.06 -21.82 5.18
CA PHE A 200 -4.52 -21.77 5.05
C PHE A 200 -5.04 -20.37 4.69
N ALA A 201 -4.45 -19.32 5.28
CA ALA A 201 -4.85 -17.94 5.01
C ALA A 201 -4.30 -17.47 3.67
N ALA A 202 -3.07 -17.85 3.32
CA ALA A 202 -2.48 -17.54 2.02
C ALA A 202 -3.34 -18.08 0.86
N ARG A 203 -3.92 -19.28 1.00
CA ARG A 203 -4.84 -19.86 -0.01
C ARG A 203 -6.13 -19.06 -0.19
N LYS A 204 -6.58 -18.33 0.83
CA LYS A 204 -7.75 -17.43 0.73
C LYS A 204 -7.41 -16.14 -0.03
N VAL A 205 -6.13 -15.79 -0.19
CA VAL A 205 -5.71 -14.60 -0.96
C VAL A 205 -5.75 -14.90 -2.46
N LEU A 206 -6.84 -14.49 -3.10
CA LEU A 206 -7.11 -14.74 -4.52
C LEU A 206 -6.33 -13.78 -5.42
N ALA A 207 -6.11 -12.54 -4.97
CA ALA A 207 -5.31 -11.57 -5.70
C ALA A 207 -4.65 -10.53 -4.78
N LEU A 208 -3.47 -10.06 -5.21
CA LEU A 208 -2.81 -8.86 -4.74
C LEU A 208 -2.83 -7.83 -5.87
N VAL A 209 -3.44 -6.68 -5.60
CA VAL A 209 -3.43 -5.51 -6.45
C VAL A 209 -2.56 -4.45 -5.79
N THR A 210 -1.51 -4.02 -6.50
CA THR A 210 -0.63 -2.94 -6.07
C THR A 210 -0.79 -1.75 -7.01
N ALA A 211 -0.78 -0.53 -6.48
CA ALA A 211 -0.85 0.71 -7.25
C ALA A 211 0.20 1.69 -6.71
N GLY A 212 0.97 2.34 -7.60
CA GLY A 212 2.00 3.30 -7.19
C GLY A 212 3.05 2.69 -6.25
N SER A 213 3.42 1.44 -6.49
CA SER A 213 4.19 0.64 -5.53
C SER A 213 5.67 1.03 -5.46
N PRO A 214 6.22 1.40 -4.29
CA PRO A 214 7.65 1.67 -4.14
C PRO A 214 8.50 0.39 -4.02
N LEU A 215 7.88 -0.80 -3.99
CA LEU A 215 8.55 -2.06 -3.65
C LEU A 215 9.87 -2.33 -4.41
N ARG A 216 9.95 -1.94 -5.68
CA ARG A 216 11.16 -2.05 -6.50
C ARG A 216 12.34 -1.35 -5.84
N LYS A 217 12.16 -0.06 -5.51
CA LYS A 217 13.15 0.77 -4.85
C LYS A 217 13.51 0.23 -3.47
N TYR A 218 12.57 -0.43 -2.79
CA TYR A 218 12.80 -0.93 -1.43
C TYR A 218 13.67 -2.18 -1.40
N ILE A 219 13.56 -3.05 -2.41
CA ILE A 219 14.38 -4.26 -2.53
C ILE A 219 15.86 -3.92 -2.72
N ASP A 220 16.16 -2.84 -3.44
CA ASP A 220 17.55 -2.45 -3.72
C ASP A 220 18.21 -1.69 -2.54
N PHE A 221 17.42 -1.05 -1.68
CA PHE A 221 17.92 -0.12 -0.65
C PHE A 221 18.02 -0.70 0.75
N PHE A 222 16.99 -1.42 1.17
CA PHE A 222 16.99 -2.07 2.46
C PHE A 222 17.39 -3.51 2.22
N THR A 223 18.31 -4.06 3.03
CA THR A 223 18.68 -5.49 3.07
C THR A 223 17.49 -6.47 3.14
N TRP A 224 16.28 -5.93 3.27
CA TRP A 224 15.00 -6.52 2.85
C TRP A 224 15.04 -7.25 1.50
N GLY A 225 15.82 -6.81 0.51
CA GLY A 225 15.87 -7.44 -0.82
C GLY A 225 16.22 -8.94 -0.85
N GLN A 226 16.98 -9.44 0.13
CA GLN A 226 17.27 -10.88 0.20
C GLN A 226 16.14 -11.72 0.82
N HIS A 227 15.19 -11.08 1.49
CA HIS A 227 14.16 -11.78 2.27
C HIS A 227 12.72 -11.47 1.80
N LEU A 228 12.45 -10.25 1.30
CA LEU A 228 11.16 -9.85 0.74
C LEU A 228 10.76 -10.63 -0.50
N ALA A 229 11.75 -11.11 -1.25
CA ALA A 229 11.51 -11.76 -2.52
C ALA A 229 10.69 -13.04 -2.35
N THR A 230 10.55 -13.62 -1.16
CA THR A 230 9.81 -14.88 -1.00
C THR A 230 8.54 -14.68 -0.18
N ILE A 231 7.38 -14.79 -0.83
CA ILE A 231 6.05 -14.85 -0.17
C ILE A 231 5.41 -16.23 -0.42
N PRO A 232 4.35 -16.62 0.32
CA PRO A 232 3.52 -17.75 -0.06
C PRO A 232 2.94 -17.57 -1.47
N ARG A 233 2.70 -18.67 -2.18
CA ARG A 233 2.03 -18.62 -3.47
C ARG A 233 0.61 -18.06 -3.30
N ILE A 234 0.34 -16.94 -3.98
CA ILE A 234 -0.99 -16.30 -4.07
C ILE A 234 -1.60 -16.53 -5.47
N GLY A 235 -2.90 -16.26 -5.62
CA GLY A 235 -3.60 -16.50 -6.88
C GLY A 235 -3.09 -15.64 -8.04
N ARG A 236 -3.21 -14.32 -7.94
CA ARG A 236 -2.78 -13.36 -8.98
C ARG A 236 -2.09 -12.14 -8.35
N TRP A 237 -1.09 -11.59 -9.03
CA TRP A 237 -0.52 -10.28 -8.68
C TRP A 237 -0.61 -9.33 -9.88
N ILE A 238 -1.38 -8.25 -9.72
CA ILE A 238 -1.52 -7.19 -10.72
C ILE A 238 -0.93 -5.91 -10.14
N ASN A 239 0.02 -5.30 -10.84
CA ASN A 239 0.63 -4.04 -10.44
C ASN A 239 0.24 -2.94 -11.44
N PHE A 240 -0.40 -1.89 -10.95
CA PHE A 240 -0.72 -0.69 -11.72
C PHE A 240 0.35 0.36 -11.44
N TYR A 241 0.91 0.95 -12.50
CA TYR A 241 1.89 2.02 -12.37
C TYR A 241 1.74 3.04 -13.49
N ASP A 242 2.00 4.32 -13.18
CA ASP A 242 2.13 5.39 -14.16
C ASP A 242 3.63 5.66 -14.41
N GLU A 243 4.03 5.87 -15.65
CA GLU A 243 5.43 6.12 -16.00
C GLU A 243 5.97 7.46 -15.45
N GLN A 244 5.08 8.39 -15.15
CA GLN A 244 5.36 9.68 -14.52
C GLN A 244 5.19 9.61 -12.99
N ASP A 245 4.75 8.48 -12.43
CA ASP A 245 4.71 8.29 -10.97
C ASP A 245 6.16 8.23 -10.43
N PRO A 246 6.57 9.17 -9.56
CA PRO A 246 7.91 9.20 -8.99
C PRO A 246 8.13 8.08 -7.94
N VAL A 247 7.07 7.40 -7.50
CA VAL A 247 7.08 6.34 -6.50
C VAL A 247 6.92 4.96 -7.16
N GLY A 248 5.90 4.78 -7.98
CA GLY A 248 5.52 3.50 -8.56
C GLY A 248 6.38 3.07 -9.74
N ASP A 249 6.97 1.86 -9.68
CA ASP A 249 7.72 1.22 -10.77
C ASP A 249 7.02 -0.07 -11.25
N PRO A 250 7.32 -0.55 -12.49
CA PRO A 250 6.97 -1.91 -12.87
C PRO A 250 7.70 -2.92 -11.97
N LEU A 251 7.00 -3.99 -11.59
CA LEU A 251 7.50 -5.00 -10.66
C LEU A 251 7.88 -6.32 -11.34
N ALA A 252 7.46 -6.54 -12.58
CA ALA A 252 7.77 -7.74 -13.35
C ALA A 252 9.24 -7.83 -13.81
N PRO A 253 9.93 -6.76 -14.26
CA PRO A 253 11.33 -6.85 -14.71
C PRO A 253 12.29 -7.32 -13.61
N ALA A 254 13.42 -7.92 -13.98
CA ALA A 254 14.47 -8.36 -13.04
C ALA A 254 15.07 -7.19 -12.26
N ALA A 255 15.54 -7.39 -11.02
CA ALA A 255 16.07 -6.35 -10.11
C ALA A 255 17.12 -5.41 -10.75
N CYS A 256 17.93 -5.91 -11.69
CA CYS A 256 18.95 -5.15 -12.40
C CYS A 256 18.42 -4.22 -13.51
N TRP A 257 17.15 -4.35 -13.91
CA TRP A 257 16.51 -3.50 -14.91
C TRP A 257 16.38 -2.05 -14.43
N GLN A 258 16.50 -1.11 -15.35
CA GLN A 258 16.44 0.33 -15.09
C GLN A 258 15.29 0.97 -15.86
N ARG A 259 14.63 1.96 -15.26
CA ARG A 259 13.52 2.66 -15.91
C ARG A 259 13.99 3.31 -17.21
N GLY A 260 13.21 3.10 -18.28
CA GLY A 260 13.49 3.64 -19.61
C GLY A 260 14.42 2.79 -20.48
N THR A 261 14.91 1.63 -20.00
CA THR A 261 15.60 0.66 -20.84
C THR A 261 14.65 -0.48 -21.23
N PRO A 262 14.79 -1.10 -22.43
CA PRO A 262 14.03 -2.29 -22.76
C PRO A 262 14.42 -3.45 -21.82
N PRO A 263 13.46 -4.18 -21.21
CA PRO A 263 13.78 -5.33 -20.38
C PRO A 263 14.40 -6.44 -21.23
N THR A 264 15.63 -6.83 -20.89
CA THR A 264 16.33 -7.97 -21.52
C THR A 264 16.04 -9.29 -20.82
N ASP A 265 15.53 -9.24 -19.58
CA ASP A 265 15.17 -10.38 -18.75
C ASP A 265 13.87 -10.06 -17.98
N LEU A 266 12.88 -10.95 -18.13
CA LEU A 266 11.58 -10.89 -17.43
C LEU A 266 11.58 -11.76 -16.16
N THR A 267 12.75 -12.19 -15.70
CA THR A 267 12.89 -12.89 -14.41
C THR A 267 12.30 -12.02 -13.31
N GLY A 268 11.27 -12.55 -12.63
CA GLY A 268 10.51 -11.80 -11.64
C GLY A 268 11.37 -11.37 -10.45
N LEU A 269 11.15 -10.13 -10.01
CA LEU A 269 11.73 -9.58 -8.78
C LEU A 269 11.34 -10.36 -7.53
N PHE A 270 10.15 -10.97 -7.56
CA PHE A 270 9.56 -11.72 -6.46
C PHE A 270 9.42 -13.20 -6.83
N LYS A 271 9.40 -14.02 -5.79
CA LYS A 271 9.40 -15.46 -5.76
C LYS A 271 8.33 -15.96 -4.80
N ALA A 272 7.80 -17.14 -5.10
CA ALA A 272 6.89 -17.87 -4.26
C ALA A 272 7.57 -19.11 -3.68
N LEU A 273 7.37 -19.36 -2.39
CA LEU A 273 7.64 -20.64 -1.77
C LEU A 273 6.37 -21.49 -1.80
N ASP A 274 6.45 -22.69 -2.38
CA ASP A 274 5.43 -23.71 -2.21
C ASP A 274 5.64 -24.40 -0.85
N PRO A 275 4.71 -24.26 0.12
CA PRO A 275 4.88 -24.83 1.45
C PRO A 275 4.82 -26.37 1.47
N ASN A 276 4.27 -27.01 0.43
CA ASN A 276 4.16 -28.46 0.36
C ASN A 276 5.40 -29.11 -0.26
N THR A 277 6.01 -28.46 -1.24
CA THR A 277 7.16 -29.01 -1.99
C THR A 277 8.49 -28.38 -1.61
N GLY A 278 8.48 -27.21 -0.97
CA GLY A 278 9.68 -26.41 -0.68
C GLY A 278 10.28 -25.72 -1.91
N VAL A 279 9.64 -25.85 -3.08
CA VAL A 279 10.14 -25.27 -4.33
C VAL A 279 9.96 -23.75 -4.33
N ILE A 280 11.03 -23.05 -4.70
CA ILE A 280 11.00 -21.61 -4.93
C ILE A 280 10.87 -21.37 -6.43
N SER A 281 9.88 -20.58 -6.83
CA SER A 281 9.63 -20.21 -8.24
C SER A 281 9.40 -18.72 -8.35
N ASN A 282 9.60 -18.12 -9.53
CA ASN A 282 9.27 -16.71 -9.73
C ASN A 282 7.76 -16.50 -9.64
N LEU A 283 7.34 -15.40 -9.02
CA LEU A 283 5.96 -14.95 -9.06
C LEU A 283 5.69 -14.29 -10.39
N GLU A 284 4.59 -14.69 -11.02
CA GLU A 284 4.07 -13.97 -12.17
C GLU A 284 3.39 -12.69 -11.69
N ILE A 285 3.95 -11.55 -12.09
CA ILE A 285 3.40 -10.23 -11.81
C ILE A 285 2.97 -9.62 -13.14
N LYS A 286 1.69 -9.25 -13.24
CA LYS A 286 1.15 -8.57 -14.41
C LYS A 286 1.17 -7.07 -14.18
N ASP A 287 2.20 -6.41 -14.70
CA ASP A 287 2.26 -4.96 -14.76
C ASP A 287 1.20 -4.41 -15.74
N ARG A 288 0.54 -3.32 -15.35
CA ARG A 288 -0.40 -2.55 -16.16
C ARG A 288 -0.02 -1.08 -16.06
N VAL A 289 0.33 -0.51 -17.20
CA VAL A 289 0.56 0.93 -17.32
C VAL A 289 -0.78 1.65 -17.23
N VAL A 290 -0.83 2.76 -16.50
CA VAL A 290 -1.97 3.70 -16.45
C VAL A 290 -1.48 5.10 -16.82
N ASP A 291 -2.39 5.96 -17.26
CA ASP A 291 -2.13 7.37 -17.50
C ASP A 291 -2.97 8.24 -16.54
N ASN A 292 -2.48 8.39 -15.32
CA ASN A 292 -3.09 9.23 -14.29
C ASN A 292 -2.97 10.72 -14.64
N ILE A 293 -1.94 11.13 -15.41
CA ILE A 293 -1.80 12.52 -15.84
C ILE A 293 -2.97 12.93 -16.74
N THR A 294 -3.41 12.05 -17.63
CA THR A 294 -4.55 12.33 -18.52
C THR A 294 -5.89 12.02 -17.83
N ASN A 295 -5.96 10.93 -17.06
CA ASN A 295 -7.24 10.36 -16.63
C ASN A 295 -7.61 10.59 -15.16
N SER A 296 -6.74 11.22 -14.35
CA SER A 296 -7.04 11.60 -12.96
C SER A 296 -7.23 13.11 -12.81
N THR A 297 -7.97 13.52 -11.79
CA THR A 297 -8.11 14.92 -11.38
C THR A 297 -7.12 15.28 -10.26
N GLY A 298 -6.67 16.53 -10.22
CA GLY A 298 -5.84 17.06 -9.13
C GLY A 298 -4.59 17.81 -9.59
N GLY A 299 -4.01 18.58 -8.67
CA GLY A 299 -2.68 19.18 -8.83
C GLY A 299 -1.57 18.20 -8.44
N GLY A 300 -0.47 18.69 -7.87
CA GLY A 300 0.75 17.88 -7.70
C GLY A 300 0.55 16.53 -6.99
N LEU A 301 1.37 15.56 -7.41
CA LEU A 301 1.19 14.09 -7.26
C LEU A 301 0.05 13.46 -8.08
N GLN A 302 -0.44 14.13 -9.13
CA GLN A 302 -1.46 13.57 -10.04
C GLN A 302 -1.07 12.19 -10.58
N ALA A 303 0.19 11.99 -10.99
CA ALA A 303 0.70 10.69 -11.47
C ALA A 303 0.60 9.57 -10.42
N HIS A 304 0.54 9.91 -9.13
CA HIS A 304 0.40 8.96 -8.02
C HIS A 304 -1.06 8.78 -7.56
N ASN A 305 -2.02 9.47 -8.18
CA ASN A 305 -3.44 9.41 -7.86
C ASN A 305 -4.19 8.40 -8.75
N TYR A 306 -4.22 7.14 -8.32
CA TYR A 306 -4.88 6.06 -9.05
C TYR A 306 -6.40 6.04 -8.84
N TRP A 307 -6.91 6.54 -7.70
CA TRP A 307 -8.33 6.45 -7.37
C TRP A 307 -9.21 7.38 -8.20
N ASP A 308 -8.64 8.48 -8.71
CA ASP A 308 -9.34 9.37 -9.63
C ASP A 308 -9.23 8.90 -11.10
N ASN A 309 -8.36 7.93 -11.40
CA ASN A 309 -8.26 7.35 -12.74
C ASN A 309 -9.37 6.33 -12.97
N GLU A 310 -10.54 6.80 -13.39
CA GLU A 310 -11.68 5.92 -13.64
C GLU A 310 -11.40 4.92 -14.77
N ILE A 311 -10.65 5.34 -15.78
CA ILE A 311 -10.50 4.65 -17.07
C ILE A 311 -9.50 3.50 -16.98
N ASP A 312 -8.29 3.76 -16.49
CA ASP A 312 -7.19 2.79 -16.53
C ASP A 312 -7.02 2.03 -15.22
N PHE A 313 -7.55 2.55 -14.11
CA PHE A 313 -7.41 1.93 -12.79
C PHE A 313 -8.74 1.44 -12.22
N VAL A 314 -9.69 2.32 -11.94
CA VAL A 314 -10.92 1.95 -11.20
C VAL A 314 -11.77 0.94 -11.97
N ARG A 315 -12.07 1.20 -13.26
CA ARG A 315 -12.85 0.26 -14.08
C ARG A 315 -12.13 -1.08 -14.29
N PRO A 316 -10.83 -1.13 -14.64
CA PRO A 316 -10.11 -2.40 -14.75
C PRO A 316 -10.03 -3.17 -13.43
N LEU A 317 -9.87 -2.49 -12.30
CA LEU A 317 -9.91 -3.11 -10.98
C LEU A 317 -11.31 -3.66 -10.68
N ALA A 318 -12.37 -2.90 -10.92
CA ALA A 318 -13.74 -3.36 -10.72
C ALA A 318 -14.07 -4.57 -11.62
N ALA A 319 -13.58 -4.60 -12.85
CA ALA A 319 -13.72 -5.74 -13.75
C ALA A 319 -13.00 -6.99 -13.22
N LEU A 320 -11.76 -6.83 -12.71
CA LEU A 320 -11.02 -7.91 -12.06
C LEU A 320 -11.77 -8.45 -10.84
N LEU A 321 -12.31 -7.57 -9.99
CA LEU A 321 -13.07 -7.99 -8.81
C LEU A 321 -14.33 -8.78 -9.18
N LYS A 322 -15.05 -8.36 -10.23
CA LYS A 322 -16.20 -9.10 -10.78
C LYS A 322 -15.77 -10.47 -11.31
N GLU A 323 -14.68 -10.54 -12.06
CA GLU A 323 -14.15 -11.81 -12.56
C GLU A 323 -13.82 -12.78 -11.42
N ILE A 324 -13.21 -12.28 -10.34
CA ILE A 324 -12.85 -13.10 -9.16
C ILE A 324 -14.10 -13.54 -8.38
N ALA A 325 -15.13 -12.71 -8.29
CA ALA A 325 -16.36 -13.00 -7.54
C ALA A 325 -17.37 -13.92 -8.29
N GLY A 326 -17.12 -14.21 -9.57
CA GLY A 326 -17.95 -15.08 -10.42
C GLY A 326 -19.33 -14.52 -10.72
#